data_AF-A0A949IGZ1-F1
#
_entry.id   AF-A0A949IGZ1-F1
#
_cell.length_a   1.000
_cell.length_b   1.000
_cell.length_c   1.000
_cell.angle_alpha   90.00
_cell.angle_beta   90.00
_cell.angle_gamma   90.00
#
_symmetry.space_group_name_H-M   'P 1'
#
loop_
_entity.id
_entity.type
_entity.pdbx_description
1 polymer ?
#
loop_
_entity_poly.entity_id
_entity_poly.type
_entity_poly.pdbx_seq_one_letter_code
_entity_poly.pdbx_strand_id
1 'polypeptide(L)'
;MPEVIDKITSATRASWPVWLTAAATLLSGLSGTVQPLLVRLSSHPKLFSMVASYQLYHLNKSLTVAFGYMLIFLSLNLLSRKRRAWQVALGLACVSLFLQLARIGSEHIHWLQDHQLAQDLPSYSCLPPLLTIVLLLATRSYFAVKSEKATFMMALKLAGLGLAAVIAYGVTGFFLLDKRDFGLNFELYPSLIRTLRELFLSGNSDLVAHTRYGQWFIESLHLYGILAGASVIFSAFRPIRYKLITQPRERELAASILEQNGKTALDIFKLSADKSYFFDAENTSFVAYKTCIDTAVVLGDAVGPREKLGPLINDFAIHCHNNGWKVAFLQTTPAFIDIYRELGFKAVRVGEDAVVDLDLFTSKTVAKKTFKSVVKKFDKEGYTLTRHRPPHSEAFLDELADISRQWLQLPGRRERGFSLGKFDRAELQHDNVFILRDKEGKGLAFVNEIRSYRKGEVTIDMMRHIEKAPNGTMDFLFAKLLFFLKEEGFTHFSLGLAALSGVGEDADATIEEKAMQKIFAHLNRFFSYKGLKAYKDKFDPTWEDRFLVYEGGVPGLVKAGLAIAKATED
;
A
#
# COMPACT_ATOMS: atom_id res chain seq x y z
N MET A 1 31.15 -6.72 -2.99
CA MET A 1 29.91 -7.11 -3.72
C MET A 1 29.23 -8.35 -3.15
N PRO A 2 29.90 -9.42 -2.69
CA PRO A 2 29.24 -10.59 -2.10
C PRO A 2 28.48 -10.29 -0.79
N GLU A 3 29.05 -9.46 0.10
CA GLU A 3 28.41 -9.06 1.38
C GLU A 3 27.13 -8.21 1.22
N VAL A 4 26.94 -7.56 0.07
CA VAL A 4 25.81 -6.65 -0.17
C VAL A 4 24.62 -7.43 -0.75
N ILE A 5 24.89 -8.39 -1.65
CA ILE A 5 23.91 -9.36 -2.14
C ILE A 5 23.38 -10.18 -0.96
N ASP A 6 24.25 -10.56 -0.02
CA ASP A 6 23.88 -11.32 1.18
C ASP A 6 22.91 -10.56 2.11
N LYS A 7 22.92 -9.22 2.12
CA LYS A 7 21.94 -8.41 2.88
C LYS A 7 20.53 -8.44 2.28
N ILE A 8 20.40 -8.46 0.96
CA ILE A 8 19.09 -8.53 0.29
C ILE A 8 18.55 -9.96 0.33
N THR A 9 19.41 -10.95 0.07
CA THR A 9 19.03 -12.36 0.14
C THR A 9 18.76 -12.83 1.56
N SER A 10 19.48 -12.36 2.59
CA SER A 10 19.18 -12.69 4.00
C SER A 10 17.90 -12.01 4.51
N ALA A 11 17.62 -10.76 4.10
CA ALA A 11 16.38 -10.07 4.47
C ALA A 11 15.14 -10.72 3.84
N THR A 12 15.27 -11.32 2.66
CA THR A 12 14.16 -11.94 1.92
C THR A 12 14.01 -13.45 2.15
N ARG A 13 15.09 -14.22 2.40
CA ARG A 13 15.02 -15.70 2.52
C ARG A 13 14.56 -16.23 3.88
N ALA A 14 14.84 -15.56 4.98
CA ALA A 14 14.52 -16.10 6.30
C ALA A 14 13.36 -15.30 6.92
N SER A 15 12.13 -15.56 6.47
CA SER A 15 10.95 -15.18 7.27
C SER A 15 10.83 -16.04 8.52
N TRP A 16 11.44 -17.23 8.52
CA TRP A 16 11.33 -18.20 9.61
C TRP A 16 11.75 -17.69 10.99
N PRO A 17 12.79 -16.83 11.18
CA PRO A 17 13.13 -16.30 12.51
C PRO A 17 12.07 -15.29 12.98
N VAL A 18 11.46 -14.54 12.06
CA VAL A 18 10.34 -13.63 12.37
C VAL A 18 9.09 -14.43 12.74
N TRP A 19 8.80 -15.52 12.00
CA TRP A 19 7.72 -16.45 12.32
C TRP A 19 7.94 -17.14 13.67
N LEU A 20 9.16 -17.60 13.96
CA LEU A 20 9.53 -18.21 15.23
C LEU A 20 9.36 -17.23 16.38
N THR A 21 9.83 -15.98 16.21
CA THR A 21 9.69 -14.92 17.22
C THR A 21 8.23 -14.55 17.43
N ALA A 22 7.43 -14.44 16.36
CA ALA A 22 5.99 -14.22 16.45
C ALA A 22 5.29 -15.38 17.17
N ALA A 23 5.62 -16.63 16.84
CA ALA A 23 5.07 -17.82 17.49
C ALA A 23 5.43 -17.89 18.98
N ALA A 24 6.68 -17.59 19.35
CA ALA A 24 7.10 -17.51 20.74
C ALA A 24 6.36 -16.38 21.50
N THR A 25 6.21 -15.21 20.87
CA THR A 25 5.44 -14.09 21.44
C THR A 25 3.96 -14.48 21.63
N LEU A 26 3.38 -15.21 20.69
CA LEU A 26 2.01 -15.74 20.78
C LEU A 26 1.87 -16.71 21.95
N LEU A 27 2.80 -17.67 22.09
CA LEU A 27 2.84 -18.62 23.20
C LEU A 27 3.03 -17.92 24.55
N SER A 28 3.90 -16.91 24.60
CA SER A 28 4.07 -16.08 25.80
C SER A 28 2.80 -15.31 26.14
N GLY A 29 2.09 -14.80 25.14
CA GLY A 29 0.81 -14.15 25.34
C GLY A 29 -0.27 -15.11 25.86
N LEU A 30 -0.41 -16.27 25.22
CA LEU A 30 -1.35 -17.32 25.64
C LEU A 30 -1.07 -17.81 27.07
N SER A 31 0.19 -18.09 27.40
CA SER A 31 0.57 -18.49 28.76
C SER A 31 0.25 -17.41 29.79
N GLY A 32 0.48 -16.13 29.48
CA GLY A 32 0.10 -15.00 30.35
C GLY A 32 -1.42 -14.89 30.56
N THR A 33 -2.23 -15.24 29.57
CA THR A 33 -3.71 -15.24 29.71
C THR A 33 -4.25 -16.44 30.49
N VAL A 34 -3.63 -17.61 30.36
CA VAL A 34 -4.10 -18.86 30.96
C VAL A 34 -3.58 -19.05 32.40
N GLN A 35 -2.35 -18.61 32.68
CA GLN A 35 -1.70 -18.82 33.98
C GLN A 35 -2.53 -18.28 35.18
N PRO A 36 -3.15 -17.09 35.13
CA PRO A 36 -3.99 -16.60 36.23
C PRO A 36 -5.22 -17.47 36.53
N LEU A 37 -5.68 -18.29 35.57
CA LEU A 37 -6.80 -19.23 35.75
C LEU A 37 -6.37 -20.53 36.45
N LEU A 38 -5.14 -20.97 36.20
CA LEU A 38 -4.59 -22.22 36.75
C LEU A 38 -4.02 -22.03 38.16
N VAL A 39 -3.37 -20.90 38.44
CA VAL A 39 -2.73 -20.64 39.73
C VAL A 39 -3.69 -19.94 40.68
N ARG A 40 -4.40 -20.74 41.49
CA ARG A 40 -5.24 -20.28 42.60
C ARG A 40 -4.44 -20.29 43.90
N LEU A 41 -3.67 -19.24 44.16
CA LEU A 41 -3.03 -19.04 45.47
C LEU A 41 -4.11 -18.77 46.53
N SER A 42 -4.11 -19.58 47.59
CA SER A 42 -5.06 -19.53 48.70
C SER A 42 -4.65 -18.58 49.85
N SER A 43 -3.42 -18.03 49.83
CA SER A 43 -2.88 -17.26 50.96
C SER A 43 -1.96 -16.09 50.55
N HIS A 44 -1.91 -15.08 51.43
CA HIS A 44 -1.21 -13.80 51.23
C HIS A 44 0.32 -13.95 51.40
N PRO A 45 1.15 -13.49 50.44
CA PRO A 45 2.59 -13.46 50.63
C PRO A 45 3.03 -12.30 51.53
N LYS A 46 3.62 -12.62 52.70
CA LYS A 46 4.00 -11.64 53.73
C LYS A 46 5.08 -10.64 53.29
N LEU A 47 5.97 -10.99 52.36
CA LEU A 47 7.11 -10.14 51.97
C LEU A 47 6.74 -8.96 51.06
N PHE A 48 5.64 -9.07 50.29
CA PHE A 48 5.19 -7.98 49.43
C PHE A 48 4.57 -6.81 50.22
N SER A 49 4.10 -7.06 51.44
CA SER A 49 3.52 -6.04 52.32
C SER A 49 4.49 -4.92 52.74
N MET A 50 5.81 -5.13 52.56
CA MET A 50 6.84 -4.13 52.86
C MET A 50 7.10 -3.14 51.71
N VAL A 51 6.78 -3.50 50.47
CA VAL A 51 7.12 -2.70 49.26
C VAL A 51 5.88 -2.29 48.46
N ALA A 52 4.79 -3.05 48.53
CA ALA A 52 3.61 -2.82 47.71
C ALA A 52 2.32 -3.29 48.40
N SER A 53 1.31 -2.40 48.46
CA SER A 53 0.03 -2.65 49.13
C SER A 53 -0.78 -3.79 48.49
N TYR A 54 -1.74 -4.34 49.24
CA TYR A 54 -2.71 -5.38 48.82
C TYR A 54 -3.36 -5.11 47.44
N GLN A 55 -3.52 -3.84 47.07
CA GLN A 55 -4.10 -3.41 45.79
C GLN A 55 -3.20 -3.76 44.58
N LEU A 56 -1.88 -3.79 44.73
CA LEU A 56 -0.94 -4.12 43.65
C LEU A 56 -0.96 -5.60 43.25
N TYR A 57 -1.43 -6.49 44.13
CA TYR A 57 -1.52 -7.94 43.84
C TYR A 57 -2.72 -8.30 42.95
N HIS A 58 -3.91 -7.73 43.20
CA HIS A 58 -5.06 -7.93 42.30
C HIS A 58 -4.85 -7.26 40.95
N LEU A 59 -4.22 -6.08 40.94
CA LEU A 59 -3.73 -5.45 39.72
C LEU A 59 -2.80 -6.38 38.93
N ASN A 60 -1.95 -7.18 39.60
CA ASN A 60 -1.04 -8.12 38.93
C ASN A 60 -1.78 -9.17 38.08
N LYS A 61 -2.90 -9.75 38.53
CA LYS A 61 -3.66 -10.75 37.73
C LYS A 61 -4.26 -10.14 36.47
N SER A 62 -5.00 -9.04 36.60
CA SER A 62 -5.63 -8.35 35.48
C SER A 62 -4.60 -7.79 34.49
N LEU A 63 -3.49 -7.22 34.99
CA LEU A 63 -2.38 -6.74 34.14
C LEU A 63 -1.69 -7.88 33.39
N THR A 64 -1.52 -9.06 34.01
CA THR A 64 -0.92 -10.22 33.32
C THR A 64 -1.79 -10.70 32.17
N VAL A 65 -3.12 -10.74 32.34
CA VAL A 65 -4.05 -11.07 31.25
C VAL A 65 -4.02 -10.00 30.16
N ALA A 66 -4.04 -8.72 30.53
CA ALA A 66 -3.99 -7.62 29.57
C ALA A 66 -2.69 -7.62 28.74
N PHE A 67 -1.54 -7.79 29.39
CA PHE A 67 -0.25 -7.90 28.70
C PHE A 67 -0.15 -9.18 27.86
N GLY A 68 -0.70 -10.30 28.36
CA GLY A 68 -0.81 -11.54 27.59
C GLY A 68 -1.59 -11.35 26.29
N TYR A 69 -2.76 -10.70 26.37
CA TYR A 69 -3.56 -10.36 25.19
C TYR A 69 -2.83 -9.40 24.23
N MET A 70 -2.16 -8.37 24.76
CA MET A 70 -1.35 -7.47 23.95
C MET A 70 -0.21 -8.21 23.23
N LEU A 71 0.44 -9.19 23.87
CA LEU A 71 1.48 -10.02 23.25
C LEU A 71 0.90 -10.92 22.14
N ILE A 72 -0.28 -11.51 22.34
CA ILE A 72 -1.00 -12.23 21.28
C ILE A 72 -1.23 -11.32 20.07
N PHE A 73 -1.76 -10.11 20.30
CA PHE A 73 -2.00 -9.15 19.22
C PHE A 73 -0.70 -8.67 18.53
N LEU A 74 0.36 -8.44 19.32
CA LEU A 74 1.67 -8.03 18.81
C LEU A 74 2.33 -9.11 17.97
N SER A 75 2.09 -10.40 18.26
CA SER A 75 2.63 -11.50 17.45
C SER A 75 2.28 -11.35 15.96
N LEU A 76 1.06 -10.95 15.64
CA LEU A 76 0.60 -10.70 14.27
C LEU A 76 1.30 -9.49 13.65
N ASN A 77 1.56 -8.45 14.44
CA ASN A 77 2.24 -7.24 13.98
C ASN A 77 3.76 -7.43 13.83
N LEU A 78 4.36 -8.37 14.57
CA LEU A 78 5.75 -8.76 14.40
C LEU A 78 5.97 -9.44 13.04
N LEU A 79 4.98 -10.15 12.49
CA LEU A 79 5.04 -10.67 11.11
C LEU A 79 5.21 -9.55 10.08
N SER A 80 4.71 -8.35 10.37
CA SER A 80 4.92 -7.15 9.55
C SER A 80 6.27 -6.47 9.77
N ARG A 81 7.18 -7.05 10.57
CA ARG A 81 8.55 -6.58 10.84
C ARG A 81 8.65 -5.14 11.39
N LYS A 82 7.58 -4.65 12.02
CA LYS A 82 7.49 -3.28 12.57
C LYS A 82 8.44 -3.11 13.77
N ARG A 83 9.34 -2.12 13.71
CA ARG A 83 10.29 -1.82 14.79
C ARG A 83 9.61 -1.40 16.09
N ARG A 84 8.49 -0.68 16.01
CA ARG A 84 7.72 -0.30 17.21
C ARG A 84 7.00 -1.50 17.84
N ALA A 85 6.45 -2.40 17.03
CA ALA A 85 5.85 -3.63 17.55
C ALA A 85 6.90 -4.47 18.29
N TRP A 86 8.12 -4.55 17.75
CA TRP A 86 9.26 -5.17 18.42
C TRP A 86 9.61 -4.50 19.76
N GLN A 87 9.72 -3.17 19.81
CA GLN A 87 10.00 -2.44 21.06
C GLN A 87 8.92 -2.66 22.13
N VAL A 88 7.64 -2.58 21.74
CA VAL A 88 6.52 -2.76 22.67
C VAL A 88 6.43 -4.22 23.12
N ALA A 89 6.61 -5.19 22.23
CA ALA A 89 6.62 -6.61 22.58
C ALA A 89 7.77 -6.94 23.54
N LEU A 90 8.97 -6.40 23.31
CA LEU A 90 10.11 -6.59 24.19
C LEU A 90 9.84 -5.99 25.58
N GLY A 91 9.32 -4.76 25.64
CA GLY A 91 8.96 -4.13 26.90
C GLY A 91 7.89 -4.91 27.68
N LEU A 92 6.82 -5.32 27.00
CA LEU A 92 5.74 -6.12 27.59
C LEU A 92 6.21 -7.50 28.05
N ALA A 93 7.09 -8.16 27.28
CA ALA A 93 7.66 -9.45 27.67
C ALA A 93 8.56 -9.29 28.92
N CYS A 94 9.37 -8.24 29.01
CA CYS A 94 10.16 -7.92 30.20
C CYS A 94 9.28 -7.66 31.43
N VAL A 95 8.22 -6.86 31.28
CA VAL A 95 7.27 -6.60 32.37
C VAL A 95 6.54 -7.88 32.77
N SER A 96 6.14 -8.71 31.81
CA SER A 96 5.48 -10.00 32.09
C SER A 96 6.40 -10.95 32.85
N LEU A 97 7.67 -11.05 32.44
CA LEU A 97 8.68 -11.84 33.15
C LEU A 97 8.88 -11.31 34.58
N PHE A 98 8.97 -9.99 34.76
CA PHE A 98 9.10 -9.37 36.08
C PHE A 98 7.90 -9.69 36.98
N LEU A 99 6.67 -9.55 36.48
CA LEU A 99 5.45 -9.87 37.24
C LEU A 99 5.37 -11.36 37.63
N GLN A 100 5.83 -12.26 36.76
CA GLN A 100 5.90 -13.69 37.06
C GLN A 100 7.00 -14.03 38.07
N LEU A 101 8.19 -13.46 37.94
CA LEU A 101 9.29 -13.62 38.91
C LEU A 101 8.89 -13.07 40.29
N ALA A 102 8.21 -11.93 40.32
CA ALA A 102 7.67 -11.36 41.57
C ALA A 102 6.67 -12.31 42.24
N ARG A 103 5.91 -13.12 41.48
CA ARG A 103 5.04 -14.17 42.02
C ARG A 103 5.85 -15.36 42.53
N ILE A 104 6.84 -15.85 41.79
CA ILE A 104 7.68 -16.98 42.23
C ILE A 104 8.43 -16.62 43.53
N GLY A 105 8.99 -15.42 43.62
CA GLY A 105 9.64 -14.94 44.85
C GLY A 105 8.70 -14.90 46.05
N SER A 106 7.39 -14.71 45.81
CA SER A 106 6.35 -14.75 46.83
C SER A 106 5.97 -16.18 47.26
N GLU A 107 6.09 -17.16 46.36
CA GLU A 107 5.80 -18.58 46.59
C GLU A 107 6.97 -19.33 47.25
N HIS A 108 8.22 -18.97 46.93
CA HIS A 108 9.42 -19.61 47.50
C HIS A 108 9.61 -19.36 49.01
N ILE A 109 8.93 -18.36 49.59
CA ILE A 109 8.92 -18.16 51.04
C ILE A 109 8.02 -19.19 51.74
N HIS A 110 7.00 -19.70 51.06
CA HIS A 110 6.16 -20.79 51.56
C HIS A 110 6.80 -22.17 51.38
N TRP A 111 7.77 -22.31 50.46
CA TRP A 111 8.55 -23.54 50.24
C TRP A 111 9.32 -24.00 51.49
N LEU A 112 9.73 -23.08 52.36
CA LEU A 112 10.36 -23.42 53.64
C LEU A 112 9.38 -23.95 54.71
N GLN A 113 8.06 -23.89 54.46
CA GLN A 113 7.07 -24.02 55.53
C GLN A 113 6.05 -25.15 55.38
N ASP A 114 5.87 -25.76 54.20
CA ASP A 114 4.97 -26.92 54.07
C ASP A 114 5.47 -27.95 53.04
N HIS A 115 5.54 -29.21 53.45
CA HIS A 115 6.17 -30.33 52.73
C HIS A 115 5.17 -31.21 51.95
N GLN A 116 4.10 -30.65 51.39
CA GLN A 116 3.18 -31.46 50.57
C GLN A 116 2.70 -30.74 49.30
N LEU A 117 3.16 -31.29 48.17
CA LEU A 117 2.42 -31.46 46.92
C LEU A 117 1.79 -30.18 46.32
N ALA A 118 2.64 -29.26 45.87
CA ALA A 118 2.32 -28.46 44.69
C ALA A 118 3.28 -28.89 43.57
N GLN A 119 2.79 -29.73 42.67
CA GLN A 119 3.50 -30.09 41.44
C GLN A 119 3.99 -28.81 40.73
N ASP A 120 5.27 -28.80 40.36
CA ASP A 120 6.08 -27.68 39.87
C ASP A 120 5.54 -26.94 38.62
N LEU A 121 4.40 -26.26 38.69
CA LEU A 121 3.95 -25.34 37.63
C LEU A 121 4.62 -23.93 37.62
N PRO A 122 5.14 -23.35 38.72
CA PRO A 122 5.60 -21.95 38.70
C PRO A 122 6.85 -21.71 37.85
N SER A 123 7.84 -22.61 37.88
CA SER A 123 9.13 -22.43 37.18
C SER A 123 9.00 -22.48 35.65
N TYR A 124 8.11 -23.33 35.12
CA TYR A 124 7.83 -23.39 33.67
C TYR A 124 7.11 -22.15 33.15
N SER A 125 6.45 -21.37 34.01
CA SER A 125 5.68 -20.19 33.59
C SER A 125 6.54 -19.02 33.12
N CYS A 126 7.80 -18.93 33.56
CA CYS A 126 8.76 -17.90 33.15
C CYS A 126 9.47 -18.22 31.82
N LEU A 127 9.44 -19.48 31.37
CA LEU A 127 10.12 -19.90 30.15
C LEU A 127 9.57 -19.20 28.89
N PRO A 128 8.25 -19.07 28.66
CA PRO A 128 7.72 -18.40 27.48
C PRO A 128 8.15 -16.92 27.32
N PRO A 129 8.04 -16.03 28.34
CA PRO A 129 8.50 -14.66 28.19
C PRO A 129 10.02 -14.55 28.11
N LEU A 130 10.78 -15.41 28.82
CA LEU A 130 12.24 -15.46 28.69
C LEU A 130 12.66 -15.82 27.26
N LEU A 131 12.10 -16.89 26.70
CA LEU A 131 12.35 -17.31 25.32
C LEU A 131 11.97 -16.20 24.33
N THR A 132 10.85 -15.54 24.55
CA THR A 132 10.39 -14.42 23.72
C THR A 132 11.38 -13.26 23.74
N ILE A 133 11.88 -12.87 24.92
CA ILE A 133 12.90 -11.81 25.05
C ILE A 133 14.17 -12.19 24.31
N VAL A 134 14.68 -13.41 24.50
CA VAL A 134 15.89 -13.90 23.83
C VAL A 134 15.72 -13.87 22.32
N LEU A 135 14.60 -14.39 21.80
CA LEU A 135 14.31 -14.38 20.36
C LEU A 135 14.14 -12.96 19.81
N LEU A 136 13.45 -12.07 20.51
CA LEU A 136 13.30 -10.66 20.12
C LEU A 136 14.67 -9.96 20.05
N LEU A 137 15.56 -10.19 21.01
CA LEU A 137 16.90 -9.61 21.00
C LEU A 137 17.76 -10.20 19.87
N ALA A 138 17.71 -11.52 19.65
CA ALA A 138 18.46 -12.20 18.60
C ALA A 138 18.01 -11.78 17.19
N THR A 139 16.70 -11.53 17.01
CA THR A 139 16.11 -11.16 15.72
C THR A 139 15.96 -9.65 15.51
N ARG A 140 16.60 -8.81 16.35
CA ARG A 140 16.48 -7.33 16.29
C ARG A 140 16.71 -6.73 14.90
N SER A 141 17.62 -7.31 14.12
CA SER A 141 17.99 -6.83 12.77
C SER A 141 16.88 -7.03 11.74
N TYR A 142 15.96 -7.97 11.96
CA TYR A 142 14.84 -8.25 11.07
C TYR A 142 13.68 -7.25 11.23
N PHE A 143 13.62 -6.50 12.35
CA PHE A 143 12.57 -5.53 12.65
C PHE A 143 12.97 -4.09 12.29
N ALA A 144 13.23 -3.85 11.01
CA ALA A 144 13.71 -2.56 10.51
C ALA A 144 12.58 -1.57 10.11
N VAL A 145 11.35 -2.05 9.91
CA VAL A 145 10.24 -1.24 9.38
C VAL A 145 9.90 -0.10 10.34
N LYS A 146 10.13 1.14 9.91
CA LYS A 146 9.86 2.35 10.69
C LYS A 146 8.35 2.59 10.76
N SER A 147 7.86 2.90 11.95
CA SER A 147 6.50 3.42 12.13
C SER A 147 6.53 4.95 12.06
N GLU A 148 5.61 5.56 11.33
CA GLU A 148 5.53 7.01 11.19
C GLU A 148 5.26 7.68 12.54
N LYS A 149 6.14 8.60 12.96
CA LYS A 149 6.07 9.27 14.26
C LYS A 149 4.79 10.10 14.43
N ALA A 150 4.32 10.74 13.35
CA ALA A 150 3.14 11.60 13.36
C ALA A 150 1.85 10.79 13.63
N THR A 151 1.68 9.66 12.94
CA THR A 151 0.52 8.76 13.12
C THR A 151 0.50 8.15 14.53
N PHE A 152 1.66 7.81 15.09
CA PHE A 152 1.75 7.34 16.47
C PHE A 152 1.40 8.42 17.51
N MET A 153 1.87 9.66 17.32
CA MET A 153 1.52 10.77 18.22
C MET A 153 0.03 11.12 18.13
N MET A 154 -0.56 11.06 16.93
CA MET A 154 -2.00 11.24 16.74
C MET A 154 -2.79 10.10 17.40
N ALA A 155 -2.33 8.85 17.26
CA ALA A 155 -2.90 7.70 17.95
C ALA A 155 -2.84 7.86 19.48
N LEU A 156 -1.71 8.32 20.02
CA LEU A 156 -1.54 8.57 21.45
C LEU A 156 -2.44 9.71 21.94
N LYS A 157 -2.62 10.77 21.14
CA LYS A 157 -3.56 11.86 21.44
C LYS A 157 -5.01 11.38 21.46
N LEU A 158 -5.42 10.61 20.45
CA LEU A 158 -6.77 10.03 20.37
C LEU A 158 -7.03 9.03 21.51
N ALA A 159 -6.02 8.21 21.84
CA ALA A 159 -6.04 7.30 22.97
C ALA A 159 -6.18 8.06 24.31
N GLY A 160 -5.40 9.11 24.51
CA GLY A 160 -5.48 9.96 25.70
C GLY A 160 -6.83 10.67 25.83
N LEU A 161 -7.39 11.16 24.71
CA LEU A 161 -8.69 11.81 24.68
C LEU A 161 -9.82 10.81 24.97
N GLY A 162 -9.76 9.61 24.40
CA GLY A 162 -10.69 8.52 24.70
C GLY A 162 -10.64 8.10 26.17
N LEU A 163 -9.44 7.93 26.73
CA LEU A 163 -9.24 7.62 28.15
C LEU A 163 -9.80 8.74 29.05
N ALA A 164 -9.54 10.00 28.73
CA ALA A 164 -10.08 11.14 29.46
C ALA A 164 -11.62 11.18 29.40
N ALA A 165 -12.22 10.84 28.26
CA ALA A 165 -13.67 10.75 28.12
C ALA A 165 -14.27 9.64 28.99
N VAL A 166 -13.65 8.45 29.06
CA VAL A 166 -14.12 7.36 29.94
C VAL A 166 -13.96 7.74 31.41
N ILE A 167 -12.86 8.39 31.79
CA ILE A 167 -12.66 8.88 33.16
C ILE A 167 -13.73 9.93 33.50
N ALA A 168 -13.98 10.90 32.61
CA ALA A 168 -15.01 11.91 32.82
C ALA A 168 -16.41 11.29 32.93
N TYR A 169 -16.73 10.31 32.09
CA TYR A 169 -17.97 9.54 32.15
C TYR A 169 -18.14 8.83 33.50
N GLY A 170 -17.10 8.11 33.95
CA GLY A 170 -17.13 7.41 35.23
C GLY A 170 -17.24 8.36 36.42
N VAL A 171 -16.45 9.44 36.44
CA VAL A 171 -16.48 10.45 37.52
C VAL A 171 -17.84 11.11 37.60
N THR A 172 -18.39 11.52 36.46
CA THR A 172 -19.70 12.17 36.39
C THR A 172 -20.81 11.20 36.77
N GLY A 173 -20.73 9.95 36.31
CA GLY A 173 -21.69 8.91 36.66
C GLY A 173 -21.70 8.64 38.16
N PHE A 174 -20.55 8.37 38.78
CA PHE A 174 -20.48 8.20 40.24
C PHE A 174 -20.95 9.45 40.99
N PHE A 175 -20.62 10.65 40.52
CA PHE A 175 -21.06 11.90 41.15
C PHE A 175 -22.58 12.13 41.06
N LEU A 176 -23.22 11.75 39.95
CA LEU A 176 -24.66 11.93 39.74
C LEU A 176 -25.52 10.82 40.34
N LEU A 177 -24.95 9.64 40.60
CA LEU A 177 -25.68 8.49 41.14
C LEU A 177 -26.06 8.73 42.61
N ASP A 178 -27.32 8.46 42.92
CA ASP A 178 -27.92 8.82 44.21
C ASP A 178 -27.60 7.75 45.28
N LYS A 179 -27.79 8.11 46.55
CA LYS A 179 -27.61 7.23 47.71
C LYS A 179 -28.45 5.94 47.61
N ARG A 180 -29.51 5.96 46.78
CA ARG A 180 -30.37 4.81 46.48
C ARG A 180 -29.70 3.74 45.62
N ASP A 181 -28.75 4.12 44.77
CA ASP A 181 -28.14 3.21 43.80
C ASP A 181 -26.98 2.40 44.41
N PHE A 182 -26.18 3.01 45.29
CA PHE A 182 -25.00 2.38 45.91
C PHE A 182 -24.90 2.54 47.45
N GLY A 183 -25.88 3.16 48.10
CA GLY A 183 -25.87 3.36 49.56
C GLY A 183 -24.91 4.47 50.05
N LEU A 184 -24.21 5.14 49.13
CA LEU A 184 -23.12 6.07 49.41
C LEU A 184 -23.35 7.42 48.72
N ASN A 185 -22.93 8.51 49.35
CA ASN A 185 -22.82 9.81 48.69
C ASN A 185 -21.43 9.92 48.06
N PHE A 186 -21.36 10.31 46.79
CA PHE A 186 -20.12 10.38 46.04
C PHE A 186 -19.66 11.84 45.90
N GLU A 187 -18.50 12.15 46.50
CA GLU A 187 -17.77 13.38 46.19
C GLU A 187 -16.90 13.19 44.94
N LEU A 188 -16.47 14.29 44.31
CA LEU A 188 -15.70 14.27 43.06
C LEU A 188 -14.39 13.47 43.17
N TYR A 189 -13.62 13.65 44.25
CA TYR A 189 -12.33 12.98 44.44
C TYR A 189 -12.47 11.46 44.66
N PRO A 190 -13.35 10.98 45.57
CA PRO A 190 -13.68 9.55 45.68
C PRO A 190 -14.21 8.95 44.36
N SER A 191 -15.02 9.68 43.60
CA SER A 191 -15.55 9.24 42.30
C SER A 191 -14.44 9.00 41.28
N LEU A 192 -13.41 9.85 41.27
CA LEU A 192 -12.22 9.66 40.43
C LEU A 192 -11.46 8.40 40.81
N ILE A 193 -11.19 8.19 42.11
CA ILE A 193 -10.48 6.99 42.58
C ILE A 193 -11.27 5.73 42.21
N ARG A 194 -12.59 5.74 42.41
CA ARG A 194 -13.47 4.60 42.10
C ARG A 194 -13.55 4.32 40.61
N THR A 195 -13.64 5.35 39.78
CA THR A 195 -13.56 5.24 38.31
C THR A 195 -12.26 4.62 37.87
N LEU A 196 -11.13 5.09 38.40
CA LEU A 196 -9.82 4.51 38.08
C LEU A 196 -9.73 3.05 38.53
N ARG A 197 -10.25 2.70 39.70
CA ARG A 197 -10.28 1.30 40.18
C ARG A 197 -11.12 0.39 39.29
N GLU A 198 -12.28 0.84 38.81
CA GLU A 198 -13.08 0.08 37.85
C GLU A 198 -12.37 -0.05 36.49
N LEU A 199 -11.78 1.05 35.99
CA LEU A 199 -11.08 1.05 34.71
C LEU A 199 -9.83 0.14 34.71
N PHE A 200 -9.10 0.09 35.82
CA PHE A 200 -7.95 -0.81 36.00
C PHE A 200 -8.33 -2.21 36.48
N LEU A 201 -9.64 -2.54 36.51
CA LEU A 201 -10.16 -3.85 36.93
C LEU A 201 -9.67 -4.26 38.32
N SER A 202 -9.37 -3.28 39.19
CA SER A 202 -9.06 -3.50 40.60
C SER A 202 -10.33 -3.77 41.42
N GLY A 203 -11.49 -3.35 40.89
CA GLY A 203 -12.78 -3.42 41.55
C GLY A 203 -12.89 -2.51 42.76
N ASN A 204 -14.13 -2.24 43.17
CA ASN A 204 -14.43 -1.56 44.43
C ASN A 204 -15.19 -2.52 45.36
N SER A 205 -14.53 -2.99 46.42
CA SER A 205 -15.10 -3.95 47.37
C SER A 205 -16.26 -3.38 48.20
N ASP A 206 -16.33 -2.06 48.31
CA ASP A 206 -17.35 -1.28 49.00
C ASP A 206 -18.57 -0.95 48.13
N LEU A 207 -18.54 -1.33 46.84
CA LEU A 207 -19.46 -0.82 45.84
C LEU A 207 -20.41 -1.93 45.37
N VAL A 208 -21.57 -1.99 46.01
CA VAL A 208 -22.64 -2.94 45.67
C VAL A 208 -23.77 -2.15 45.03
N ALA A 209 -24.08 -2.46 43.77
CA ALA A 209 -25.22 -1.85 43.10
C ALA A 209 -26.52 -2.42 43.69
N HIS A 210 -27.35 -1.55 44.26
CA HIS A 210 -28.64 -1.92 44.84
C HIS A 210 -29.78 -1.82 43.81
N THR A 211 -29.56 -1.10 42.71
CA THR A 211 -30.55 -0.89 41.64
C THR A 211 -30.05 -1.45 40.31
N ARG A 212 -30.99 -1.79 39.41
CA ARG A 212 -30.67 -2.17 38.03
C ARG A 212 -29.91 -1.07 37.28
N TYR A 213 -30.16 0.19 37.61
CA TYR A 213 -29.49 1.33 36.99
C TYR A 213 -28.02 1.43 37.44
N GLY A 214 -27.74 1.27 38.75
CA GLY A 214 -26.37 1.19 39.25
C GLY A 214 -25.58 0.03 38.64
N GLN A 215 -26.22 -1.13 38.47
CA GLN A 215 -25.59 -2.28 37.82
C GLN A 215 -25.29 -2.01 36.33
N TRP A 216 -26.26 -1.48 35.59
CA TRP A 216 -26.06 -1.07 34.19
C TRP A 216 -24.95 -0.03 34.05
N PHE A 217 -24.83 0.93 34.98
CA PHE A 217 -23.78 1.94 34.95
C PHE A 217 -22.39 1.30 35.04
N ILE A 218 -22.16 0.37 35.98
CA ILE A 218 -20.89 -0.35 36.11
C ILE A 218 -20.57 -1.14 34.83
N GLU A 219 -21.55 -1.87 34.29
CA GLU A 219 -21.40 -2.61 33.04
C GLU A 219 -21.07 -1.69 31.85
N SER A 220 -21.73 -0.52 31.78
CA SER A 220 -21.47 0.48 30.75
C SER A 220 -20.05 1.05 30.87
N LEU A 221 -19.58 1.32 32.10
CA LEU A 221 -18.24 1.84 32.36
C LEU A 221 -17.17 0.83 31.92
N HIS A 222 -17.38 -0.47 32.18
CA HIS A 222 -16.52 -1.54 31.69
C HIS A 222 -16.52 -1.62 30.16
N LEU A 223 -17.70 -1.54 29.53
CA LEU A 223 -17.81 -1.54 28.07
C LEU A 223 -17.06 -0.36 27.44
N TYR A 224 -17.23 0.85 27.98
CA TYR A 224 -16.51 2.05 27.54
C TYR A 224 -14.99 1.90 27.75
N GLY A 225 -14.55 1.32 28.87
CA GLY A 225 -13.14 1.00 29.11
C GLY A 225 -12.57 0.01 28.09
N ILE A 226 -13.30 -1.06 27.76
CA ILE A 226 -12.93 -2.04 26.74
C ILE A 226 -12.84 -1.39 25.35
N LEU A 227 -13.85 -0.60 24.97
CA LEU A 227 -13.86 0.09 23.68
C LEU A 227 -12.73 1.12 23.56
N ALA A 228 -12.46 1.87 24.62
CA ALA A 228 -11.32 2.78 24.67
C ALA A 228 -10.00 2.01 24.52
N GLY A 229 -9.78 0.95 25.31
CA GLY A 229 -8.60 0.09 25.19
C GLY A 229 -8.41 -0.51 23.78
N ALA A 230 -9.50 -1.03 23.19
CA ALA A 230 -9.50 -1.57 21.84
C ALA A 230 -9.16 -0.49 20.79
N SER A 231 -9.65 0.74 20.96
CA SER A 231 -9.34 1.86 20.07
C SER A 231 -7.87 2.28 20.14
N VAL A 232 -7.26 2.25 21.33
CA VAL A 232 -5.81 2.52 21.52
C VAL A 232 -4.99 1.46 20.78
N ILE A 233 -5.34 0.18 20.97
CA ILE A 233 -4.67 -0.94 20.29
C ILE A 233 -4.84 -0.79 18.78
N PHE A 234 -6.06 -0.60 18.28
CA PHE A 234 -6.30 -0.44 16.84
C PHE A 234 -5.53 0.75 16.25
N SER A 235 -5.52 1.90 16.93
CA SER A 235 -4.86 3.11 16.44
C SER A 235 -3.33 3.04 16.50
N ALA A 236 -2.75 2.40 17.52
CA ALA A 236 -1.31 2.26 17.65
C ALA A 236 -0.68 1.38 16.56
N PHE A 237 -1.48 0.49 15.96
CA PHE A 237 -1.00 -0.50 15.01
C PHE A 237 -1.56 -0.36 13.59
N ARG A 238 -2.42 0.65 13.35
CA ARG A 238 -2.96 0.97 12.02
C ARG A 238 -1.83 1.09 10.98
N PRO A 239 -1.94 0.45 9.79
CA PRO A 239 -0.94 0.56 8.75
C PRO A 239 -0.80 2.02 8.30
N ILE A 240 0.45 2.44 8.09
CA ILE A 240 0.80 3.79 7.63
C ILE A 240 0.14 3.99 6.28
N ARG A 241 -0.83 4.91 6.19
CA ARG A 241 -1.28 5.41 4.90
C ARG A 241 -0.28 6.49 4.50
N TYR A 242 0.66 6.14 3.63
CA TYR A 242 1.56 7.13 3.06
C TYR A 242 0.71 8.21 2.39
N LYS A 243 0.83 9.44 2.88
CA LYS A 243 0.20 10.59 2.25
C LYS A 243 1.15 11.05 1.16
N LEU A 244 0.69 10.95 -0.10
CA LEU A 244 1.43 11.43 -1.25
C LEU A 244 1.67 12.94 -1.08
N ILE A 245 2.93 13.34 -0.94
CA ILE A 245 3.34 14.76 -0.93
C ILE A 245 4.37 14.89 -2.03
N THR A 246 3.92 15.24 -3.24
CA THR A 246 4.83 15.61 -4.32
C THR A 246 5.10 17.10 -4.21
N GLN A 247 6.35 17.49 -3.94
CA GLN A 247 6.70 18.91 -3.94
C GLN A 247 6.92 19.37 -5.39
N PRO A 248 6.41 20.54 -5.81
CA PRO A 248 6.62 21.05 -7.17
C PRO A 248 8.09 21.04 -7.62
N ARG A 249 9.01 21.39 -6.72
CA ARG A 249 10.46 21.38 -6.96
C ARG A 249 11.02 20.00 -7.29
N GLU A 250 10.48 18.92 -6.71
CA GLU A 250 10.92 17.56 -7.03
C GLU A 250 10.49 17.15 -8.43
N ARG A 251 9.29 17.58 -8.86
CA ARG A 251 8.81 17.33 -10.22
C ARG A 251 9.66 18.07 -11.27
N GLU A 252 10.04 19.32 -10.99
CA GLU A 252 10.95 20.09 -11.85
C GLU A 252 12.33 19.41 -11.99
N LEU A 253 12.89 18.92 -10.88
CA LEU A 253 14.13 18.16 -10.89
C LEU A 253 13.99 16.86 -11.71
N ALA A 254 12.93 16.09 -11.49
CA ALA A 254 12.64 14.88 -12.27
C ALA A 254 12.50 15.18 -13.77
N ALA A 255 11.84 16.28 -14.13
CA ALA A 255 11.73 16.74 -15.51
C ALA A 255 13.11 17.03 -16.12
N SER A 256 13.99 17.74 -15.40
CA SER A 256 15.34 18.05 -15.88
C SER A 256 16.20 16.80 -16.12
N ILE A 257 16.09 15.78 -15.26
CA ILE A 257 16.80 14.51 -15.42
C ILE A 257 16.23 13.73 -16.62
N LEU A 258 14.92 13.77 -16.81
CA LEU A 258 14.22 13.16 -17.93
C LEU A 258 14.61 13.77 -19.28
N GLU A 259 14.78 15.09 -19.38
CA GLU A 259 15.25 15.73 -20.62
C GLU A 259 16.57 15.13 -21.12
N GLN A 260 17.44 14.74 -20.19
CA GLN A 260 18.78 14.23 -20.51
C GLN A 260 18.81 12.71 -20.68
N ASN A 261 17.97 11.97 -19.94
CA ASN A 261 18.10 10.51 -19.78
C ASN A 261 16.83 9.71 -20.11
N GLY A 262 15.72 10.37 -20.45
CA GLY A 262 14.48 9.70 -20.86
C GLY A 262 14.67 8.91 -22.15
N LYS A 263 13.91 7.83 -22.32
CA LYS A 263 14.12 6.86 -23.41
C LYS A 263 12.85 6.36 -24.08
N THR A 264 11.69 6.57 -23.48
CA THR A 264 10.44 5.94 -23.92
C THR A 264 9.28 6.92 -23.97
N ALA A 265 8.24 6.57 -24.71
CA ALA A 265 6.95 7.25 -24.69
C ALA A 265 6.27 7.22 -23.31
N LEU A 266 6.55 6.22 -22.48
CA LEU A 266 5.97 6.08 -21.14
C LEU A 266 6.52 7.12 -20.14
N ASP A 267 7.73 7.63 -20.39
CA ASP A 267 8.47 8.46 -19.43
C ASP A 267 7.76 9.78 -19.09
N ILE A 268 6.92 10.31 -19.98
CA ILE A 268 6.13 11.52 -19.71
C ILE A 268 5.18 11.36 -18.51
N PHE A 269 4.61 10.16 -18.33
CA PHE A 269 3.71 9.87 -17.20
C PHE A 269 4.42 9.76 -15.85
N LYS A 270 5.77 9.77 -15.84
CA LYS A 270 6.54 9.92 -14.61
C LYS A 270 6.38 11.32 -14.01
N LEU A 271 6.00 12.32 -14.80
CA LEU A 271 5.77 13.69 -14.35
C LEU A 271 4.33 13.95 -13.87
N SER A 272 3.43 12.98 -14.00
CA SER A 272 2.04 13.11 -13.56
C SER A 272 1.94 13.43 -12.06
N ALA A 273 0.88 14.14 -11.68
CA ALA A 273 0.71 14.64 -10.32
C ALA A 273 0.53 13.55 -9.24
N ASP A 274 0.26 12.31 -9.64
CA ASP A 274 0.07 11.17 -8.76
C ASP A 274 1.37 10.39 -8.45
N LYS A 275 2.53 10.91 -8.84
CA LYS A 275 3.84 10.31 -8.58
C LYS A 275 4.58 10.95 -7.42
N SER A 276 5.18 10.09 -6.60
CA SER A 276 6.30 10.43 -5.71
C SER A 276 7.62 10.10 -6.42
N TYR A 277 8.69 10.79 -6.02
CA TYR A 277 10.02 10.58 -6.56
C TYR A 277 10.98 10.08 -5.48
N PHE A 278 11.95 9.26 -5.87
CA PHE A 278 13.11 8.93 -5.04
C PHE A 278 14.36 9.16 -5.88
N PHE A 279 15.22 10.06 -5.40
CA PHE A 279 16.45 10.48 -6.07
C PHE A 279 17.67 9.81 -5.46
N ASP A 280 18.75 9.68 -6.24
CA ASP A 280 20.07 9.37 -5.72
C ASP A 280 20.66 10.55 -4.93
N ALA A 281 21.74 10.32 -4.19
CA ALA A 281 22.35 11.35 -3.35
C ALA A 281 22.85 12.58 -4.14
N GLU A 282 23.19 12.40 -5.41
CA GLU A 282 23.71 13.45 -6.29
C GLU A 282 22.60 14.13 -7.12
N ASN A 283 21.33 13.71 -7.00
CA ASN A 283 20.21 14.21 -7.79
C ASN A 283 20.41 14.12 -9.31
N THR A 284 21.07 13.05 -9.77
CA THR A 284 21.31 12.76 -11.19
C THR A 284 20.37 11.69 -11.72
N SER A 285 19.76 10.91 -10.84
CA SER A 285 18.94 9.75 -11.18
C SER A 285 17.72 9.66 -10.27
N PHE A 286 16.61 9.10 -10.78
CA PHE A 286 15.40 8.93 -9.97
C PHE A 286 14.52 7.77 -10.40
N VAL A 287 13.60 7.38 -9.49
CA VAL A 287 12.44 6.54 -9.79
C VAL A 287 11.14 7.29 -9.48
N ALA A 288 10.13 7.15 -10.34
CA ALA A 288 8.79 7.68 -10.11
C ALA A 288 7.85 6.55 -9.69
N TYR A 289 7.20 6.69 -8.54
CA TYR A 289 6.40 5.62 -7.94
C TYR A 289 5.14 6.12 -7.24
N LYS A 290 4.21 5.20 -7.01
CA LYS A 290 2.99 5.39 -6.19
C LYS A 290 2.86 4.22 -5.23
N THR A 291 2.56 4.49 -3.96
CA THR A 291 2.41 3.43 -2.95
C THR A 291 0.96 2.97 -2.84
N CYS A 292 0.68 1.71 -3.18
CA CYS A 292 -0.63 1.09 -3.09
C CYS A 292 -0.51 -0.29 -2.44
N ILE A 293 -1.38 -0.62 -1.48
CA ILE A 293 -1.45 -1.95 -0.85
C ILE A 293 -0.05 -2.43 -0.38
N ASP A 294 0.63 -1.60 0.42
CA ASP A 294 2.02 -1.80 0.89
C ASP A 294 3.00 -2.21 -0.22
N THR A 295 2.82 -1.69 -1.44
CA THR A 295 3.71 -1.87 -2.58
C THR A 295 3.99 -0.51 -3.21
N ALA A 296 5.26 -0.16 -3.33
CA ALA A 296 5.71 0.95 -4.16
C ALA A 296 5.74 0.48 -5.62
N VAL A 297 4.76 0.93 -6.40
CA VAL A 297 4.66 0.65 -7.83
C VAL A 297 5.40 1.75 -8.57
N VAL A 298 6.53 1.38 -9.17
CA VAL A 298 7.37 2.24 -10.02
C VAL A 298 6.86 2.17 -11.45
N LEU A 299 6.80 3.31 -12.14
CA LEU A 299 6.42 3.36 -13.54
C LEU A 299 7.67 3.35 -14.43
N GLY A 300 7.78 2.34 -15.30
CA GLY A 300 8.92 2.15 -16.19
C GLY A 300 10.22 1.85 -15.44
N ASP A 301 11.34 2.03 -16.14
CA ASP A 301 12.68 1.89 -15.57
C ASP A 301 13.11 3.11 -14.76
N ALA A 302 14.12 2.95 -13.91
CA ALA A 302 14.82 4.09 -13.30
C ALA A 302 15.44 4.99 -14.38
N VAL A 303 15.47 6.31 -14.12
CA VAL A 303 15.97 7.33 -15.06
C VAL A 303 17.30 7.87 -14.54
N GLY A 304 18.32 7.94 -15.40
CA GLY A 304 19.64 8.47 -15.06
C GLY A 304 20.77 7.76 -15.83
N PRO A 305 22.04 8.10 -15.55
CA PRO A 305 23.21 7.42 -16.10
C PRO A 305 23.22 5.93 -15.75
N ARG A 306 23.62 5.08 -16.70
CA ARG A 306 23.51 3.61 -16.57
C ARG A 306 24.23 3.07 -15.34
N GLU A 307 25.35 3.67 -14.98
CA GLU A 307 26.21 3.29 -13.85
C GLU A 307 25.55 3.57 -12.50
N LYS A 308 24.63 4.54 -12.44
CA LYS A 308 23.93 4.99 -11.23
C LYS A 308 22.65 4.19 -10.96
N LEU A 309 22.09 3.52 -11.96
CA LEU A 309 20.77 2.87 -11.86
C LEU A 309 20.77 1.69 -10.88
N GLY A 310 21.78 0.82 -10.92
CA GLY A 310 21.88 -0.32 -10.00
C GLY A 310 21.89 0.12 -8.52
N PRO A 311 22.82 1.01 -8.12
CA PRO A 311 22.84 1.60 -6.78
C PRO A 311 21.53 2.29 -6.40
N LEU A 312 20.94 3.09 -7.30
CA LEU A 312 19.65 3.77 -7.06
C LEU A 312 18.52 2.77 -6.79
N ILE A 313 18.38 1.73 -7.61
CA ILE A 313 17.34 0.71 -7.44
C ILE A 313 17.52 -0.03 -6.11
N ASN A 314 18.76 -0.34 -5.73
CA ASN A 314 19.07 -0.95 -4.45
C ASN A 314 18.69 -0.02 -3.27
N ASP A 315 19.08 1.24 -3.32
CA ASP A 315 18.80 2.20 -2.25
C ASP A 315 17.30 2.48 -2.14
N PHE A 316 16.59 2.51 -3.26
CA PHE A 316 15.14 2.59 -3.30
C PHE A 316 14.47 1.35 -2.70
N ALA A 317 14.98 0.15 -3.00
CA ALA A 317 14.48 -1.09 -2.40
C ALA A 317 14.67 -1.08 -0.87
N ILE A 318 15.84 -0.66 -0.38
CA ILE A 318 16.12 -0.47 1.05
C ILE A 318 15.16 0.57 1.65
N HIS A 319 14.92 1.68 0.96
CA HIS A 319 13.95 2.70 1.39
C HIS A 319 12.55 2.09 1.53
N CYS A 320 12.08 1.35 0.53
CA CYS A 320 10.76 0.70 0.55
C CYS A 320 10.66 -0.33 1.69
N HIS A 321 11.66 -1.18 1.86
CA HIS A 321 11.69 -2.20 2.92
C HIS A 321 11.69 -1.56 4.31
N ASN A 322 12.39 -0.44 4.50
CA ASN A 322 12.36 0.32 5.74
C ASN A 322 10.99 0.96 6.03
N ASN A 323 10.15 1.14 5.01
CA ASN A 323 8.76 1.61 5.14
C ASN A 323 7.73 0.47 5.14
N GLY A 324 8.19 -0.79 5.05
CA GLY A 324 7.31 -1.96 5.01
C GLY A 324 6.65 -2.19 3.65
N TRP A 325 7.13 -1.52 2.61
CA TRP A 325 6.62 -1.68 1.25
C TRP A 325 7.40 -2.72 0.48
N LYS A 326 6.68 -3.44 -0.36
CA LYS A 326 7.26 -4.22 -1.45
C LYS A 326 7.53 -3.32 -2.67
N VAL A 327 8.40 -3.74 -3.58
CA VAL A 327 8.71 -3.00 -4.81
C VAL A 327 8.22 -3.76 -6.03
N ALA A 328 7.57 -3.03 -6.95
CA ALA A 328 7.21 -3.54 -8.26
C ALA A 328 7.47 -2.47 -9.32
N PHE A 329 8.11 -2.82 -10.43
CA PHE A 329 8.31 -1.93 -11.58
C PHE A 329 7.41 -2.37 -12.72
N LEU A 330 6.53 -1.48 -13.16
CA LEU A 330 5.55 -1.72 -14.21
C LEU A 330 6.08 -1.21 -15.56
N GLN A 331 6.02 -2.05 -16.60
CA GLN A 331 6.42 -1.72 -17.97
C GLN A 331 7.92 -1.38 -18.11
N THR A 332 8.79 -2.12 -17.44
CA THR A 332 10.24 -2.01 -17.65
C THR A 332 10.64 -2.58 -19.02
N THR A 333 11.74 -2.08 -19.56
CA THR A 333 12.29 -2.50 -20.85
C THR A 333 13.23 -3.71 -20.70
N PRO A 334 13.50 -4.46 -21.78
CA PRO A 334 14.45 -5.59 -21.74
C PRO A 334 15.87 -5.18 -21.31
N ALA A 335 16.26 -3.93 -21.59
CA ALA A 335 17.64 -3.44 -21.44
C ALA A 335 18.16 -3.44 -20.00
N PHE A 336 17.27 -3.47 -19.00
CA PHE A 336 17.63 -3.38 -17.58
C PHE A 336 17.27 -4.64 -16.78
N ILE A 337 16.73 -5.68 -17.43
CA ILE A 337 16.28 -6.91 -16.76
C ILE A 337 17.42 -7.58 -15.99
N ASP A 338 18.64 -7.55 -16.51
CA ASP A 338 19.79 -8.16 -15.85
C ASP A 338 20.15 -7.42 -14.55
N ILE A 339 20.08 -6.08 -14.53
CA ILE A 339 20.28 -5.28 -13.32
C ILE A 339 19.25 -5.67 -12.24
N TYR A 340 17.98 -5.81 -12.63
CA TYR A 340 16.93 -6.22 -11.68
C TYR A 340 17.17 -7.64 -11.15
N ARG A 341 17.58 -8.58 -12.00
CA ARG A 341 17.88 -9.97 -11.59
C ARG A 341 19.07 -10.06 -10.64
N GLU A 342 20.13 -9.29 -10.91
CA GLU A 342 21.30 -9.19 -10.02
C GLU A 342 20.92 -8.66 -8.63
N LEU A 343 19.93 -7.77 -8.55
CA LEU A 343 19.37 -7.25 -7.30
C LEU A 343 18.33 -8.18 -6.65
N GLY A 344 18.11 -9.38 -7.20
CA GLY A 344 17.22 -10.40 -6.63
C GLY A 344 15.74 -10.24 -6.98
N PHE A 345 15.39 -9.38 -7.92
CA PHE A 345 14.03 -9.28 -8.44
C PHE A 345 13.72 -10.39 -9.45
N LYS A 346 12.44 -10.73 -9.57
CA LYS A 346 11.91 -11.54 -10.66
C LYS A 346 11.31 -10.63 -11.73
N ALA A 347 11.39 -11.04 -12.99
CA ALA A 347 10.77 -10.34 -14.11
C ALA A 347 9.82 -11.28 -14.86
N VAL A 348 8.64 -10.80 -15.22
CA VAL A 348 7.68 -11.50 -16.07
C VAL A 348 7.24 -10.56 -17.18
N ARG A 349 7.16 -11.05 -18.41
CA ARG A 349 6.68 -10.25 -19.52
C ARG A 349 5.18 -9.98 -19.35
N VAL A 350 4.75 -8.74 -19.55
CA VAL A 350 3.36 -8.31 -19.30
C VAL A 350 2.67 -7.72 -20.51
N GLY A 351 3.44 -7.23 -21.48
CA GLY A 351 2.91 -6.65 -22.70
C GLY A 351 4.01 -6.31 -23.67
N GLU A 352 3.60 -5.69 -24.76
CA GLU A 352 4.49 -5.16 -25.79
C GLU A 352 4.01 -3.76 -26.16
N ASP A 353 4.93 -2.83 -26.30
CA ASP A 353 4.66 -1.51 -26.83
C ASP A 353 4.67 -1.57 -28.37
N ALA A 354 3.69 -0.91 -28.99
CA ALA A 354 3.54 -0.91 -30.45
C ALA A 354 4.16 0.35 -31.05
N VAL A 355 5.33 0.23 -31.67
CA VAL A 355 6.03 1.37 -32.30
C VAL A 355 5.88 1.30 -33.81
N VAL A 356 5.21 2.29 -34.40
CA VAL A 356 4.97 2.39 -35.83
C VAL A 356 6.10 3.18 -36.49
N ASP A 357 6.72 2.61 -37.52
CA ASP A 357 7.61 3.31 -38.44
C ASP A 357 6.77 4.14 -39.40
N LEU A 358 6.92 5.48 -39.35
CA LEU A 358 6.11 6.40 -40.14
C LEU A 358 6.46 6.36 -41.63
N ASP A 359 7.70 6.01 -42.00
CA ASP A 359 8.10 5.84 -43.40
C ASP A 359 7.49 4.59 -44.01
N LEU A 360 7.55 3.47 -43.29
CA LEU A 360 6.89 2.23 -43.68
C LEU A 360 5.37 2.41 -43.75
N PHE A 361 4.78 3.10 -42.75
CA PHE A 361 3.34 3.28 -42.68
C PHE A 361 2.80 4.02 -43.90
N THR A 362 3.41 5.17 -44.21
CA THR A 362 2.96 6.06 -45.30
C THR A 362 3.27 5.52 -46.69
N SER A 363 4.34 4.73 -46.85
CA SER A 363 4.70 4.14 -48.13
C SER A 363 3.97 2.83 -48.44
N LYS A 364 3.65 2.01 -47.44
CA LYS A 364 3.10 0.66 -47.63
C LYS A 364 1.84 0.39 -46.83
N THR A 365 1.86 0.55 -45.50
CA THR A 365 0.78 0.09 -44.62
C THR A 365 -0.55 0.76 -44.92
N VAL A 366 -0.56 2.07 -45.14
CA VAL A 366 -1.77 2.84 -45.40
C VAL A 366 -2.44 2.50 -46.75
N ALA A 367 -1.67 1.96 -47.70
CA ALA A 367 -2.18 1.50 -48.99
C ALA A 367 -2.94 0.16 -48.91
N LYS A 368 -2.80 -0.58 -47.79
CA LYS A 368 -3.56 -1.81 -47.54
C LYS A 368 -5.06 -1.54 -47.56
N LYS A 369 -5.86 -2.52 -47.98
CA LYS A 369 -7.33 -2.41 -48.12
C LYS A 369 -8.00 -1.89 -46.84
N THR A 370 -7.47 -2.26 -45.67
CA THR A 370 -7.94 -1.85 -44.34
C THR A 370 -8.01 -0.32 -44.20
N PHE A 371 -6.91 0.40 -44.43
CA PHE A 371 -6.88 1.86 -44.33
C PHE A 371 -7.40 2.52 -45.62
N LYS A 372 -6.97 2.05 -46.79
CA LYS A 372 -7.33 2.65 -48.08
C LYS A 372 -8.83 2.81 -48.28
N SER A 373 -9.62 1.80 -47.89
CA SER A 373 -11.09 1.83 -48.04
C SER A 373 -11.73 2.84 -47.08
N VAL A 374 -11.25 2.88 -45.83
CA VAL A 374 -11.74 3.81 -44.80
C VAL A 374 -11.38 5.24 -45.16
N VAL A 375 -10.13 5.50 -45.53
CA VAL A 375 -9.65 6.84 -45.95
C VAL A 375 -10.45 7.35 -47.13
N LYS A 376 -10.61 6.56 -48.20
CA LYS A 376 -11.40 6.96 -49.37
C LYS A 376 -12.87 7.25 -49.02
N LYS A 377 -13.47 6.45 -48.14
CA LYS A 377 -14.86 6.64 -47.71
C LYS A 377 -15.01 7.96 -46.93
N PHE A 378 -14.21 8.15 -45.90
CA PHE A 378 -14.29 9.32 -45.02
C PHE A 378 -13.91 10.62 -45.77
N ASP A 379 -12.90 10.58 -46.65
CA ASP A 379 -12.57 11.73 -47.50
C ASP A 379 -13.74 12.10 -48.43
N LYS A 380 -14.41 11.10 -49.04
CA LYS A 380 -15.59 11.33 -49.89
C LYS A 380 -16.78 11.89 -49.12
N GLU A 381 -16.95 11.47 -47.86
CA GLU A 381 -18.03 11.92 -46.98
C GLU A 381 -17.74 13.26 -46.29
N GLY A 382 -16.55 13.85 -46.51
CA GLY A 382 -16.19 15.19 -46.05
C GLY A 382 -15.68 15.27 -44.62
N TYR A 383 -15.18 14.17 -44.04
CA TYR A 383 -14.58 14.19 -42.71
C TYR A 383 -13.18 14.78 -42.74
N THR A 384 -12.84 15.58 -41.74
CA THR A 384 -11.55 16.29 -41.67
C THR A 384 -10.91 16.16 -40.29
N LEU A 385 -9.61 15.88 -40.25
CA LEU A 385 -8.81 15.93 -39.03
C LEU A 385 -8.12 17.30 -38.94
N THR A 386 -8.35 18.05 -37.86
CA THR A 386 -7.74 19.37 -37.66
C THR A 386 -6.87 19.37 -36.40
N ARG A 387 -5.69 19.99 -36.50
CA ARG A 387 -4.82 20.25 -35.35
C ARG A 387 -5.16 21.59 -34.72
N HIS A 388 -5.32 21.59 -33.41
CA HIS A 388 -5.43 22.77 -32.56
C HIS A 388 -4.19 22.84 -31.66
N ARG A 389 -3.50 23.98 -31.71
CA ARG A 389 -2.35 24.27 -30.83
C ARG A 389 -2.83 25.05 -29.61
N PRO A 390 -2.21 24.87 -28.44
CA PRO A 390 -2.51 25.70 -27.28
C PRO A 390 -2.14 27.18 -27.54
N PRO A 391 -2.78 28.15 -26.85
CA PRO A 391 -3.87 27.96 -25.88
C PRO A 391 -5.22 27.67 -26.56
N HIS A 392 -6.01 26.81 -25.92
CA HIS A 392 -7.34 26.41 -26.36
C HIS A 392 -8.42 27.32 -25.78
N SER A 393 -9.41 27.70 -26.60
CA SER A 393 -10.60 28.43 -26.14
C SER A 393 -11.50 27.57 -25.24
N GLU A 394 -12.23 28.19 -24.31
CA GLU A 394 -13.16 27.47 -23.44
C GLU A 394 -14.23 26.69 -24.22
N ALA A 395 -14.75 27.25 -25.31
CA ALA A 395 -15.73 26.57 -26.17
C ALA A 395 -15.16 25.28 -26.81
N PHE A 396 -13.88 25.28 -27.17
CA PHE A 396 -13.22 24.08 -27.69
C PHE A 396 -13.00 23.04 -26.59
N LEU A 397 -12.59 23.48 -25.39
CA LEU A 397 -12.45 22.57 -24.24
C LEU A 397 -13.80 21.98 -23.81
N ASP A 398 -14.89 22.73 -23.91
CA ASP A 398 -16.26 22.22 -23.68
C ASP A 398 -16.62 21.15 -24.70
N GLU A 399 -16.31 21.35 -25.98
CA GLU A 399 -16.51 20.33 -27.02
C GLU A 399 -15.71 19.04 -26.73
N LEU A 400 -14.44 19.17 -26.34
CA LEU A 400 -13.63 18.01 -25.96
C LEU A 400 -14.18 17.31 -24.70
N ALA A 401 -14.66 18.08 -23.72
CA ALA A 401 -15.28 17.56 -22.51
C ALA A 401 -16.57 16.79 -22.82
N ASP A 402 -17.34 17.24 -23.82
CA ASP A 402 -18.56 16.57 -24.26
C ASP A 402 -18.28 15.24 -24.98
N ILE A 403 -17.25 15.20 -25.84
CA ILE A 403 -16.78 13.95 -26.47
C ILE A 403 -16.25 13.00 -25.39
N SER A 404 -15.45 13.52 -24.46
CA SER A 404 -14.90 12.80 -23.32
C SER A 404 -15.99 12.16 -22.45
N ARG A 405 -17.04 12.93 -22.12
CA ARG A 405 -18.18 12.45 -21.33
C ARG A 405 -18.97 11.36 -22.03
N GLN A 406 -19.20 11.48 -23.34
CA GLN A 406 -19.84 10.43 -24.13
C GLN A 406 -18.97 9.16 -24.20
N TRP A 407 -17.66 9.31 -24.36
CA TRP A 407 -16.74 8.17 -24.33
C TRP A 407 -16.78 7.43 -22.99
N LEU A 408 -16.89 8.14 -21.87
CA LEU A 408 -17.01 7.55 -20.53
C LEU A 408 -18.34 6.80 -20.32
N GLN A 409 -19.38 7.07 -21.10
CA GLN A 409 -20.65 6.32 -21.05
C GLN A 409 -20.57 4.97 -21.76
N LEU A 410 -19.55 4.75 -22.60
CA LEU A 410 -19.35 3.48 -23.28
C LEU A 410 -19.01 2.36 -22.27
N PRO A 411 -19.48 1.11 -22.50
CA PRO A 411 -19.21 0.00 -21.60
C PRO A 411 -17.72 -0.21 -21.30
N GLY A 412 -17.38 -0.29 -20.02
CA GLY A 412 -16.00 -0.55 -19.55
C GLY A 412 -15.05 0.66 -19.60
N ARG A 413 -15.54 1.85 -19.99
CA ARG A 413 -14.75 3.09 -19.97
C ARG A 413 -14.88 3.81 -18.63
N ARG A 414 -13.75 4.35 -18.17
CA ARG A 414 -13.60 5.13 -16.93
C ARG A 414 -12.26 5.85 -16.97
N GLU A 415 -12.16 6.97 -16.25
CA GLU A 415 -10.88 7.64 -16.05
C GLU A 415 -9.88 6.72 -15.34
N ARG A 416 -8.60 6.88 -15.69
CA ARG A 416 -7.48 6.12 -15.13
C ARG A 416 -6.29 7.03 -14.93
N GLY A 417 -5.48 6.70 -13.93
CA GLY A 417 -4.25 7.41 -13.64
C GLY A 417 -3.02 6.52 -13.79
N PHE A 418 -1.95 6.93 -13.14
CA PHE A 418 -0.68 6.23 -13.03
C PHE A 418 0.09 6.06 -14.33
N SER A 419 -0.33 5.20 -15.26
CA SER A 419 0.37 5.02 -16.55
C SER A 419 -0.36 5.65 -17.73
N LEU A 420 -1.41 6.41 -17.45
CA LEU A 420 -2.32 7.06 -18.39
C LEU A 420 -2.72 8.42 -17.81
N GLY A 421 -2.99 9.38 -18.67
CA GLY A 421 -3.57 10.66 -18.27
C GLY A 421 -5.10 10.61 -18.18
N LYS A 422 -5.63 11.69 -17.60
CA LYS A 422 -7.06 11.90 -17.40
C LYS A 422 -7.49 13.12 -18.21
N PHE A 423 -8.79 13.24 -18.49
CA PHE A 423 -9.29 14.49 -19.05
C PHE A 423 -9.15 15.60 -18.01
N ASP A 424 -8.17 16.48 -18.24
CA ASP A 424 -7.92 17.66 -17.43
C ASP A 424 -7.76 18.87 -18.35
N ARG A 425 -8.57 19.92 -18.10
CA ARG A 425 -8.56 21.13 -18.94
C ARG A 425 -7.23 21.88 -18.82
N ALA A 426 -6.58 21.88 -17.66
CA ALA A 426 -5.31 22.55 -17.46
C ALA A 426 -4.16 21.80 -18.16
N GLU A 427 -4.15 20.47 -18.11
CA GLU A 427 -3.14 19.67 -18.83
C GLU A 427 -3.31 19.84 -20.35
N LEU A 428 -4.54 19.81 -20.86
CA LEU A 428 -4.81 20.02 -22.30
C LEU A 428 -4.35 21.38 -22.82
N GLN A 429 -4.23 22.41 -21.96
CA GLN A 429 -3.68 23.72 -22.34
C GLN A 429 -2.18 23.69 -22.69
N HIS A 430 -1.52 22.56 -22.51
CA HIS A 430 -0.11 22.37 -22.85
C HIS A 430 0.10 21.46 -24.06
N ASP A 431 -0.94 20.74 -24.50
CA ASP A 431 -0.86 19.74 -25.57
C ASP A 431 -1.48 20.22 -26.88
N ASN A 432 -0.94 19.76 -28.00
CA ASN A 432 -1.65 19.84 -29.27
C ASN A 432 -2.82 18.85 -29.24
N VAL A 433 -3.98 19.27 -29.75
CA VAL A 433 -5.16 18.41 -29.86
C VAL A 433 -5.53 18.24 -31.32
N PHE A 434 -5.71 16.99 -31.74
CA PHE A 434 -6.27 16.66 -33.04
C PHE A 434 -7.72 16.25 -32.87
N ILE A 435 -8.64 16.91 -33.57
CA ILE A 435 -10.07 16.60 -33.55
C ILE A 435 -10.54 16.20 -34.94
N LEU A 436 -11.24 15.08 -35.01
CA LEU A 436 -11.91 14.60 -36.22
C LEU A 436 -13.32 15.18 -36.26
N ARG A 437 -13.65 15.88 -37.35
CA ARG A 437 -14.94 16.51 -37.59
C ARG A 437 -15.65 15.87 -38.78
N ASP A 438 -16.97 15.86 -38.74
CA ASP A 438 -17.82 15.56 -39.91
C ASP A 438 -17.93 16.76 -40.87
N LYS A 439 -18.66 16.57 -41.97
CA LYS A 439 -18.86 17.60 -43.00
C LYS A 439 -19.66 18.81 -42.49
N GLU A 440 -20.43 18.65 -41.42
CA GLU A 440 -21.14 19.72 -40.72
C GLU A 440 -20.26 20.45 -39.69
N GLY A 441 -19.02 20.00 -39.49
CA GLY A 441 -18.05 20.60 -38.57
C GLY A 441 -18.16 20.10 -37.13
N LYS A 442 -18.99 19.10 -36.84
CA LYS A 442 -19.18 18.56 -35.49
C LYS A 442 -18.04 17.62 -35.11
N GLY A 443 -17.47 17.79 -33.92
CA GLY A 443 -16.45 16.90 -33.36
C GLY A 443 -16.97 15.49 -33.06
N LEU A 444 -16.26 14.47 -33.57
CA LEU A 444 -16.60 13.06 -33.39
C LEU A 444 -15.61 12.31 -32.51
N ALA A 445 -14.32 12.65 -32.63
CA ALA A 445 -13.25 12.01 -31.88
C ALA A 445 -12.07 12.97 -31.72
N PHE A 446 -11.28 12.80 -30.68
CA PHE A 446 -10.05 13.55 -30.50
C PHE A 446 -8.93 12.69 -29.91
N VAL A 447 -7.71 13.16 -30.14
CA VAL A 447 -6.49 12.73 -29.45
C VAL A 447 -5.67 13.95 -29.02
N ASN A 448 -4.97 13.85 -27.89
CA ASN A 448 -3.92 14.81 -27.54
C ASN A 448 -2.55 14.21 -27.83
N GLU A 449 -1.74 14.98 -28.54
CA GLU A 449 -0.35 14.66 -28.84
C GLU A 449 0.50 14.98 -27.61
N ILE A 450 1.26 14.00 -27.16
CA ILE A 450 2.21 14.16 -26.06
C ILE A 450 3.60 13.76 -26.55
N ARG A 451 4.61 14.38 -25.94
CA ARG A 451 6.02 14.06 -26.24
C ARG A 451 6.38 12.63 -25.88
N SER A 452 7.25 12.01 -26.69
CA SER A 452 8.09 10.89 -26.26
C SER A 452 9.47 11.40 -25.87
N TYR A 453 10.14 10.70 -24.95
CA TYR A 453 11.55 10.96 -24.64
C TYR A 453 12.51 10.19 -25.55
N ARG A 454 11.99 9.35 -26.46
CA ARG A 454 12.78 8.74 -27.52
C ARG A 454 12.91 9.73 -28.68
N LYS A 455 14.13 9.99 -29.14
CA LYS A 455 14.40 10.91 -30.25
C LYS A 455 13.65 10.49 -31.52
N GLY A 456 12.93 11.43 -32.12
CA GLY A 456 12.17 11.22 -33.37
C GLY A 456 10.88 10.42 -33.21
N GLU A 457 10.49 10.10 -31.97
CA GLU A 457 9.23 9.44 -31.63
C GLU A 457 8.24 10.44 -31.03
N VAL A 458 6.95 10.21 -31.28
CA VAL A 458 5.84 10.93 -30.65
C VAL A 458 4.75 9.93 -30.27
N THR A 459 3.86 10.30 -29.36
CA THR A 459 2.76 9.44 -28.94
C THR A 459 1.51 10.27 -28.63
N ILE A 460 0.46 9.60 -28.19
CA ILE A 460 -0.75 10.23 -27.68
C ILE A 460 -1.05 9.68 -26.29
N ASP A 461 -1.79 10.44 -25.51
CA ASP A 461 -2.32 9.94 -24.23
C ASP A 461 -3.78 9.47 -24.40
N MET A 462 -4.67 10.42 -24.68
CA MET A 462 -6.10 10.15 -24.81
C MET A 462 -6.45 9.86 -26.27
N MET A 463 -7.34 8.88 -26.45
CA MET A 463 -8.09 8.67 -27.68
C MET A 463 -9.56 8.45 -27.35
N ARG A 464 -10.39 9.48 -27.60
CA ARG A 464 -11.80 9.49 -27.21
C ARG A 464 -12.68 9.77 -28.41
N HIS A 465 -13.86 9.17 -28.43
CA HIS A 465 -14.86 9.34 -29.48
C HIS A 465 -16.26 9.34 -28.90
N ILE A 466 -17.20 9.96 -29.61
CA ILE A 466 -18.61 9.97 -29.24
C ILE A 466 -19.22 8.56 -29.31
N GLU A 467 -20.35 8.35 -28.63
CA GLU A 467 -21.02 7.04 -28.55
C GLU A 467 -21.39 6.48 -29.94
N LYS A 468 -21.90 7.33 -30.83
CA LYS A 468 -22.38 6.97 -32.17
C LYS A 468 -21.39 7.33 -33.28
N ALA A 469 -20.09 7.17 -33.01
CA ALA A 469 -19.06 7.41 -34.01
C ALA A 469 -19.17 6.38 -35.17
N PRO A 470 -19.08 6.80 -36.45
CA PRO A 470 -19.11 5.87 -37.58
C PRO A 470 -18.00 4.80 -37.50
N ASN A 471 -18.29 3.59 -37.97
CA ASN A 471 -17.27 2.54 -38.07
C ASN A 471 -16.09 3.00 -38.94
N GLY A 472 -14.87 2.89 -38.42
CA GLY A 472 -13.65 3.38 -39.06
C GLY A 472 -13.19 4.77 -38.61
N THR A 473 -13.93 5.45 -37.72
CA THR A 473 -13.56 6.78 -37.18
C THR A 473 -12.12 6.83 -36.66
N MET A 474 -11.73 5.88 -35.79
CA MET A 474 -10.37 5.85 -35.26
C MET A 474 -9.33 5.43 -36.31
N ASP A 475 -9.66 4.47 -37.19
CA ASP A 475 -8.75 4.05 -38.27
C ASP A 475 -8.45 5.24 -39.22
N PHE A 476 -9.44 6.08 -39.54
CA PHE A 476 -9.28 7.30 -40.31
C PHE A 476 -8.46 8.36 -39.57
N LEU A 477 -8.80 8.61 -38.31
CA LEU A 477 -8.11 9.58 -37.45
C LEU A 477 -6.61 9.26 -37.40
N PHE A 478 -6.24 8.01 -37.07
CA PHE A 478 -4.83 7.63 -37.01
C PHE A 478 -4.17 7.64 -38.39
N ALA A 479 -4.85 7.23 -39.47
CA ALA A 479 -4.26 7.32 -40.80
C ALA A 479 -3.85 8.76 -41.14
N LYS A 480 -4.73 9.74 -40.93
CA LYS A 480 -4.44 11.16 -41.17
C LYS A 480 -3.39 11.72 -40.18
N LEU A 481 -3.47 11.34 -38.91
CA LEU A 481 -2.50 11.74 -37.88
C LEU A 481 -1.08 11.29 -38.21
N LEU A 482 -0.89 10.01 -38.57
CA LEU A 482 0.44 9.48 -38.85
C LEU A 482 1.06 10.09 -40.11
N PHE A 483 0.24 10.41 -41.13
CA PHE A 483 0.70 11.21 -42.27
C PHE A 483 1.17 12.60 -41.83
N PHE A 484 0.35 13.28 -41.04
CA PHE A 484 0.66 14.60 -40.54
C PHE A 484 1.97 14.63 -39.72
N LEU A 485 2.14 13.69 -38.79
CA LEU A 485 3.34 13.61 -37.94
C LEU A 485 4.60 13.28 -38.75
N LYS A 486 4.48 12.49 -39.83
CA LYS A 486 5.58 12.30 -40.77
C LYS A 486 5.97 13.61 -41.46
N GLU A 487 5.00 14.40 -41.92
CA GLU A 487 5.25 15.69 -42.55
C GLU A 487 5.93 16.68 -41.56
N GLU A 488 5.67 16.55 -40.26
CA GLU A 488 6.36 17.31 -39.22
C GLU A 488 7.78 16.79 -38.90
N GLY A 489 8.21 15.69 -39.52
CA GLY A 489 9.56 15.14 -39.41
C GLY A 489 9.75 14.09 -38.32
N PHE A 490 8.67 13.58 -37.70
CA PHE A 490 8.75 12.41 -36.83
C PHE A 490 9.06 11.16 -37.66
N THR A 491 9.81 10.22 -37.08
CA THR A 491 10.16 8.94 -37.72
C THR A 491 9.38 7.77 -37.13
N HIS A 492 9.01 7.87 -35.85
CA HIS A 492 8.32 6.81 -35.13
C HIS A 492 7.08 7.35 -34.39
N PHE A 493 6.08 6.50 -34.23
CA PHE A 493 4.91 6.79 -33.41
C PHE A 493 4.64 5.62 -32.45
N SER A 494 4.63 5.88 -31.14
CA SER A 494 4.22 4.86 -30.16
C SER A 494 2.70 4.86 -30.02
N LEU A 495 2.07 3.72 -30.30
CA LEU A 495 0.66 3.44 -30.01
C LEU A 495 0.43 3.01 -28.54
N GLY A 496 1.49 2.94 -27.74
CA GLY A 496 1.48 2.50 -26.35
C GLY A 496 1.35 0.98 -26.18
N LEU A 497 1.21 0.56 -24.91
CA LEU A 497 1.18 -0.85 -24.49
C LEU A 497 -0.02 -1.62 -25.07
N ALA A 498 0.23 -2.84 -25.53
CA ALA A 498 -0.73 -3.93 -25.63
C ALA A 498 -0.35 -5.02 -24.61
N ALA A 499 -1.26 -5.37 -23.70
CA ALA A 499 -1.00 -6.47 -22.77
C ALA A 499 -0.89 -7.80 -23.53
N LEU A 500 -0.06 -8.71 -23.02
CA LEU A 500 0.08 -10.02 -23.63
C LEU A 500 -1.25 -10.79 -23.62
N SER A 501 -1.60 -11.33 -24.78
CA SER A 501 -2.65 -12.33 -24.93
C SER A 501 -2.04 -13.73 -24.84
N GLY A 502 -2.68 -14.66 -24.12
CA GLY A 502 -2.28 -16.07 -24.13
C GLY A 502 -1.32 -16.52 -23.03
N VAL A 503 -0.82 -15.62 -22.17
CA VAL A 503 0.08 -16.00 -21.06
C VAL A 503 -0.64 -16.91 -20.08
N GLY A 504 -0.06 -18.08 -19.81
CA GLY A 504 -0.61 -19.08 -18.90
C GLY A 504 -1.74 -19.94 -19.49
N GLU A 505 -2.04 -19.84 -20.79
CA GLU A 505 -3.05 -20.69 -21.46
C GLU A 505 -2.51 -22.12 -21.74
N ASP A 506 -1.18 -22.31 -21.82
CA ASP A 506 -0.55 -23.61 -22.06
C ASP A 506 -0.56 -24.52 -20.83
N ALA A 507 -0.69 -25.84 -21.04
CA ALA A 507 -0.65 -26.85 -19.98
C ALA A 507 0.68 -26.80 -19.18
N ASP A 508 1.77 -26.57 -19.91
CA ASP A 508 3.15 -26.50 -19.40
C ASP A 508 3.52 -25.12 -18.84
N ALA A 509 2.58 -24.18 -18.78
CA ALA A 509 2.85 -22.85 -18.24
C ALA A 509 3.29 -22.93 -16.77
N THR A 510 4.27 -22.10 -16.44
CA THR A 510 4.83 -21.93 -15.10
C THR A 510 3.77 -21.44 -14.10
N ILE A 511 4.03 -21.62 -12.81
CA ILE A 511 3.12 -21.17 -11.76
C ILE A 511 2.97 -19.63 -11.80
N GLU A 512 4.06 -18.92 -12.09
CA GLU A 512 4.06 -17.48 -12.31
C GLU A 512 3.17 -17.05 -13.48
N GLU A 513 3.21 -17.76 -14.61
CA GLU A 513 2.37 -17.48 -15.77
C GLU A 513 0.88 -17.75 -15.50
N LYS A 514 0.56 -18.85 -14.79
CA LYS A 514 -0.80 -19.16 -14.34
C LYS A 514 -1.33 -18.13 -13.35
N ALA A 515 -0.48 -17.63 -12.45
CA ALA A 515 -0.84 -16.54 -11.55
C ALA A 515 -1.07 -15.24 -12.32
N MET A 516 -0.21 -14.94 -13.30
CA MET A 516 -0.34 -13.77 -14.16
C MET A 516 -1.62 -13.81 -15.00
N GLN A 517 -1.99 -14.96 -15.53
CA GLN A 517 -3.26 -15.17 -16.23
C GLN A 517 -4.45 -14.79 -15.35
N LYS A 518 -4.47 -15.23 -14.08
CA LYS A 518 -5.55 -14.87 -13.13
C LYS A 518 -5.58 -13.38 -12.81
N ILE A 519 -4.42 -12.76 -12.61
CA ILE A 519 -4.31 -11.30 -12.40
C ILE A 519 -4.84 -10.57 -13.63
N PHE A 520 -4.41 -10.96 -14.83
CA PHE A 520 -4.86 -10.36 -16.08
C PHE A 520 -6.33 -10.64 -16.39
N ALA A 521 -6.89 -11.77 -16.00
CA ALA A 521 -8.33 -12.02 -16.12
C ALA A 521 -9.12 -11.04 -15.23
N HIS A 522 -8.63 -10.79 -14.01
CA HIS A 522 -9.22 -9.79 -13.12
C HIS A 522 -9.04 -8.36 -13.66
N LEU A 523 -7.87 -8.06 -14.24
CA LEU A 523 -7.58 -6.78 -14.91
C LEU A 523 -8.29 -6.61 -16.26
N ASN A 524 -8.61 -7.69 -16.98
CA ASN A 524 -9.33 -7.70 -18.26
C ASN A 524 -10.76 -7.17 -18.10
N ARG A 525 -11.36 -7.33 -16.91
CA ARG A 525 -12.62 -6.64 -16.56
C ARG A 525 -12.49 -5.12 -16.68
N PHE A 526 -11.26 -4.63 -16.62
CA PHE A 526 -10.93 -3.22 -16.68
C PHE A 526 -10.28 -2.84 -18.02
N PHE A 527 -9.64 -3.71 -18.78
CA PHE A 527 -9.04 -3.33 -20.06
C PHE A 527 -9.37 -4.37 -21.12
N SER A 528 -9.93 -3.95 -22.26
CA SER A 528 -10.23 -4.84 -23.39
C SER A 528 -8.95 -5.22 -24.14
N TYR A 529 -8.12 -6.10 -23.56
CA TYR A 529 -6.74 -6.34 -24.03
C TYR A 529 -6.66 -7.10 -25.37
N LYS A 530 -7.46 -8.16 -25.58
CA LYS A 530 -7.39 -8.98 -26.83
C LYS A 530 -7.76 -8.17 -28.09
N GLY A 531 -8.77 -7.30 -28.00
CA GLY A 531 -9.17 -6.43 -29.12
C GLY A 531 -8.17 -5.31 -29.40
N LEU A 532 -7.44 -4.84 -28.39
CA LEU A 532 -6.50 -3.74 -28.53
C LEU A 532 -5.23 -4.15 -29.28
N LYS A 533 -4.69 -5.35 -29.03
CA LYS A 533 -3.53 -5.85 -29.78
C LYS A 533 -3.84 -6.03 -31.27
N ALA A 534 -4.93 -6.72 -31.59
CA ALA A 534 -5.37 -6.91 -32.97
C ALA A 534 -5.68 -5.59 -33.71
N TYR A 535 -6.18 -4.58 -32.98
CA TYR A 535 -6.34 -3.23 -33.53
C TYR A 535 -5.00 -2.59 -33.90
N LYS A 536 -4.00 -2.69 -33.02
CA LYS A 536 -2.65 -2.13 -33.21
C LYS A 536 -1.86 -2.87 -34.30
N ASP A 537 -2.05 -4.19 -34.45
CA ASP A 537 -1.40 -4.99 -35.50
C ASP A 537 -1.69 -4.47 -36.92
N LYS A 538 -2.84 -3.80 -37.14
CA LYS A 538 -3.17 -3.20 -38.45
C LYS A 538 -2.11 -2.21 -38.93
N PHE A 539 -1.40 -1.57 -38.01
CA PHE A 539 -0.43 -0.51 -38.27
C PHE A 539 0.98 -1.05 -38.60
N ASP A 540 1.16 -2.37 -38.67
CA ASP A 540 2.46 -3.03 -38.83
C ASP A 540 3.54 -2.52 -37.84
N PRO A 541 3.24 -2.45 -36.53
CA PRO A 541 4.21 -1.93 -35.57
C PRO A 541 5.38 -2.89 -35.35
N THR A 542 6.52 -2.35 -34.97
CA THR A 542 7.54 -3.10 -34.24
C THR A 542 7.08 -3.28 -32.81
N TRP A 543 6.95 -4.52 -32.37
CA TRP A 543 6.56 -4.87 -31.01
C TRP A 543 7.78 -4.90 -30.09
N GLU A 544 7.76 -4.07 -29.05
CA GLU A 544 8.83 -4.02 -28.04
C GLU A 544 8.35 -4.56 -26.70
N ASP A 545 8.98 -5.63 -26.19
CA ASP A 545 8.59 -6.25 -24.93
C ASP A 545 8.60 -5.26 -23.74
N ARG A 546 7.65 -5.46 -22.82
CA ARG A 546 7.53 -4.75 -21.54
C ARG A 546 7.33 -5.76 -20.41
N PHE A 547 7.99 -5.53 -19.28
CA PHE A 547 8.02 -6.45 -18.15
C PHE A 547 7.42 -5.85 -16.88
N LEU A 548 6.93 -6.73 -16.01
CA LEU A 548 6.68 -6.46 -14.60
C LEU A 548 7.81 -7.08 -13.81
N VAL A 549 8.56 -6.23 -13.11
CA VAL A 549 9.61 -6.64 -12.19
C VAL A 549 9.06 -6.58 -10.77
N TYR A 550 9.26 -7.62 -9.97
CA TYR A 550 8.65 -7.74 -8.65
C TYR A 550 9.52 -8.57 -7.69
N GLU A 551 9.27 -8.42 -6.40
CA GLU A 551 9.92 -9.21 -5.35
C GLU A 551 8.94 -10.20 -4.68
N GLY A 552 9.46 -11.25 -4.02
CA GLY A 552 8.65 -12.12 -3.16
C GLY A 552 7.89 -13.27 -3.85
N GLY A 553 8.31 -13.67 -5.06
CA GLY A 553 7.74 -14.83 -5.76
C GLY A 553 6.25 -14.65 -6.09
N VAL A 554 5.51 -15.77 -6.21
CA VAL A 554 4.09 -15.75 -6.60
C VAL A 554 3.21 -14.88 -5.69
N PRO A 555 3.34 -14.91 -4.34
CA PRO A 555 2.57 -14.01 -3.47
C PRO A 555 2.87 -12.53 -3.74
N GLY A 556 4.14 -12.21 -4.00
CA GLY A 556 4.57 -10.87 -4.36
C GLY A 556 4.01 -10.41 -5.71
N LEU A 557 3.95 -11.32 -6.69
CA LEU A 557 3.33 -11.07 -8.00
C LEU A 557 1.86 -10.70 -7.89
N VAL A 558 1.09 -11.46 -7.12
CA VAL A 558 -0.33 -11.19 -6.87
C VAL A 558 -0.52 -9.84 -6.19
N LYS A 559 0.29 -9.55 -5.17
CA LYS A 559 0.25 -8.27 -4.46
C LYS A 559 0.60 -7.09 -5.39
N ALA A 560 1.63 -7.24 -6.23
CA ALA A 560 2.01 -6.24 -7.23
C ALA A 560 0.87 -5.99 -8.22
N GLY A 561 0.24 -7.05 -8.73
CA GLY A 561 -0.92 -6.94 -9.63
C GLY A 561 -2.09 -6.17 -9.02
N LEU A 562 -2.44 -6.46 -7.76
CA LEU A 562 -3.49 -5.73 -7.03
C LEU A 562 -3.10 -4.27 -6.78
N ALA A 563 -1.83 -4.01 -6.44
CA ALA A 563 -1.33 -2.66 -6.22
C ALA A 563 -1.37 -1.82 -7.51
N ILE A 564 -1.00 -2.41 -8.65
CA ILE A 564 -1.08 -1.79 -9.98
C ILE A 564 -2.54 -1.49 -10.35
N ALA A 565 -3.45 -2.43 -10.11
CA ALA A 565 -4.88 -2.23 -10.33
C ALA A 565 -5.38 -1.01 -9.57
N LYS A 566 -5.05 -0.93 -8.27
CA LYS A 566 -5.43 0.18 -7.40
C LYS A 566 -4.78 1.50 -7.81
N ALA A 567 -3.49 1.48 -8.13
CA ALA A 567 -2.74 2.67 -8.56
C ALA A 567 -3.35 3.29 -9.83
N THR A 568 -3.87 2.46 -10.74
CA THR A 568 -4.46 2.89 -12.01
C THR A 568 -5.90 3.39 -11.86
N GLU A 569 -6.63 2.91 -10.86
CA GLU A 569 -8.01 3.33 -10.56
C GLU A 569 -8.09 4.64 -9.76
N ASP A 570 -7.11 4.89 -8.90
CA ASP A 570 -6.98 6.13 -8.12
C ASP A 570 -6.48 7.29 -8.98
#